data_AF-A0A2L2NWV6-F1
#
_entry.id   AF-A0A2L2NWV6-F1
#
_cell.length_a   1.000
_cell.length_b   1.000
_cell.length_c   1.000
_cell.angle_alpha   90.00
_cell.angle_beta   90.00
_cell.angle_gamma   90.00
#
_symmetry.space_group_name_H-M   'P 1'
#
loop_
_entity.id
_entity.type
_entity.pdbx_description
1 polymer ?
#
loop_
_entity_poly.entity_id
_entity_poly.type
_entity_poly.pdbx_seq_one_letter_code
_entity_poly.pdbx_strand_id
1 'polypeptide(L)'
;MTGKNARHNAFLRLVSGNGVALGAESRYSLPPSKEMVIGRDPSCQVVLDAMMYRMVSRRHAVVRPLSLSPDSKFSWVLCDLNSANGTYLNGERLYECQELHPGDRISLGADGPQYIFEYEYTSLTPATTVNQVTPLPSATNYHNHTQLKQPDSVSFTQLFPIISTGKDLTSKAYLVPGILTVVFVVLMFATVGRPQANQVIVASYIAFAAYYFVYQLCGKQKPWWVLMATSLGTILILLSPLLDLFIFVFRGILPGSLPTPQESITFTELLVRMFFGAGLMEELLKALPVLGAFAIGRMLSSPWRERIGIWEPLDGILLGTASAVGFTLLETLGQYVPDITQNVTQQVGIGAAGQLAGLQLLIPRILGSVAGHMAYSGYLGYFIGLAVLKPSRSWQILSIGYLSASALHALWNATGSINALLLVVVGVLSYAFLMAAILKARALSPTRSQNFATRFLGPK
;
A
#
# COMPACT_ATOMS: atom_id res chain seq x y z
N MET A 1 25.21 -5.34 58.81
CA MET A 1 24.77 -4.91 57.46
C MET A 1 25.35 -5.86 56.42
N THR A 2 24.58 -6.14 55.36
CA THR A 2 24.80 -7.04 54.19
C THR A 2 23.99 -8.34 54.20
N GLY A 3 22.66 -8.20 54.16
CA GLY A 3 21.76 -9.28 53.74
C GLY A 3 21.94 -9.56 52.25
N LYS A 4 22.32 -10.80 51.92
CA LYS A 4 22.40 -11.34 50.56
C LYS A 4 20.99 -11.39 49.96
N ASN A 5 20.68 -10.50 49.02
CA ASN A 5 19.38 -10.47 48.35
C ASN A 5 19.19 -11.72 47.46
N ALA A 6 18.15 -12.50 47.74
CA ALA A 6 17.62 -13.49 46.81
C ALA A 6 17.19 -12.79 45.51
N ARG A 7 17.65 -13.28 44.36
CA ARG A 7 17.23 -12.76 43.05
C ARG A 7 15.88 -13.37 42.68
N HIS A 8 14.88 -12.51 42.53
CA HIS A 8 13.55 -12.86 42.06
C HIS A 8 13.40 -12.31 40.65
N ASN A 9 13.28 -13.21 39.68
CA ASN A 9 13.16 -12.81 38.28
C ASN A 9 11.79 -13.25 37.77
N ALA A 10 10.86 -12.31 37.63
CA ALA A 10 9.55 -12.52 37.03
C ALA A 10 9.50 -11.88 35.64
N PHE A 11 8.91 -12.57 34.67
CA PHE A 11 8.80 -12.13 33.28
C PHE A 11 7.44 -12.45 32.68
N LEU A 12 7.03 -11.63 31.70
CA LEU A 12 6.00 -11.98 30.73
C LEU A 12 6.68 -12.24 29.38
N ARG A 13 6.55 -13.45 28.85
CA ARG A 13 7.03 -13.78 27.50
C ARG A 13 5.86 -13.79 26.53
N LEU A 14 5.97 -13.05 25.44
CA LEU A 14 4.96 -13.06 24.37
C LEU A 14 5.06 -14.38 23.56
N VAL A 15 3.93 -15.08 23.41
CA VAL A 15 3.88 -16.42 22.76
C VAL A 15 2.99 -16.45 21.52
N SER A 16 2.02 -15.55 21.43
CA SER A 16 1.22 -15.38 20.22
C SER A 16 0.84 -13.91 20.03
N GLY A 17 1.07 -13.39 18.83
CA GLY A 17 0.74 -12.02 18.43
C GLY A 17 0.96 -11.86 16.93
N ASN A 18 0.16 -11.01 16.26
CA ASN A 18 0.24 -10.74 14.82
C ASN A 18 1.50 -9.92 14.47
N GLY A 19 2.68 -10.47 14.73
CA GLY A 19 3.96 -9.79 14.57
C GLY A 19 5.16 -10.59 15.07
N VAL A 20 5.02 -11.88 15.41
CA VAL A 20 6.17 -12.75 15.69
C VAL A 20 6.89 -13.01 14.36
N ALA A 21 7.82 -12.12 14.01
CA ALA A 21 8.92 -12.48 13.15
C ALA A 21 9.65 -13.65 13.83
N LEU A 22 9.81 -14.76 13.10
CA LEU A 22 10.62 -15.91 13.50
C LEU A 22 11.96 -15.41 14.09
N GLY A 23 12.10 -15.45 15.42
CA GLY A 23 13.39 -15.23 16.10
C GLY A 23 13.48 -14.14 17.19
N ALA A 24 12.49 -13.28 17.41
CA ALA A 24 12.56 -12.28 18.50
C ALA A 24 11.65 -12.65 19.68
N GLU A 25 12.21 -13.26 20.72
CA GLU A 25 11.50 -13.48 21.99
C GLU A 25 11.32 -12.14 22.74
N SER A 26 10.15 -11.52 22.63
CA SER A 26 9.80 -10.35 23.44
C SER A 26 9.49 -10.78 24.87
N ARG A 27 10.49 -10.68 25.77
CA ARG A 27 10.35 -10.90 27.22
C ARG A 27 10.29 -9.55 27.95
N TYR A 28 9.31 -9.37 28.83
CA TYR A 28 9.12 -8.16 29.64
C TYR A 28 9.42 -8.47 31.11
N SER A 29 10.39 -7.77 31.72
CA SER A 29 10.72 -7.95 33.13
C SER A 29 9.65 -7.31 34.03
N LEU A 30 9.22 -8.05 35.05
CA LEU A 30 8.29 -7.60 36.08
C LEU A 30 9.07 -7.27 37.37
N PRO A 31 9.29 -5.98 37.70
CA PRO A 31 10.06 -5.59 38.87
C PRO A 31 9.21 -5.64 40.16
N PRO A 32 9.74 -6.17 41.28
CA PRO A 32 8.95 -6.40 42.50
C PRO A 32 8.47 -5.12 43.19
N SER A 33 8.90 -3.94 42.73
CA SER A 33 8.55 -2.64 43.31
C SER A 33 7.57 -1.82 42.45
N LYS A 34 7.06 -2.36 41.34
CA LYS A 34 6.23 -1.58 40.40
C LYS A 34 5.15 -2.43 39.75
N GLU A 35 3.97 -1.84 39.56
CA GLU A 35 2.93 -2.39 38.71
C GLU A 35 3.26 -2.21 37.22
N MET A 36 2.76 -3.15 36.42
CA MET A 36 3.06 -3.30 35.00
C MET A 36 1.74 -3.26 34.23
N VAL A 37 1.43 -2.11 33.64
CA VAL A 37 0.22 -1.93 32.84
C VAL A 37 0.49 -2.39 31.41
N ILE A 38 -0.43 -3.19 30.89
CA ILE A 38 -0.42 -3.73 29.53
C ILE A 38 -1.55 -3.06 28.73
N GLY A 39 -1.24 -2.54 27.55
CA GLY A 39 -2.25 -1.88 26.73
C GLY A 39 -1.70 -1.17 25.48
N ARG A 40 -2.59 -0.53 24.73
CA ARG A 40 -2.24 0.25 23.52
C ARG A 40 -1.75 1.67 23.80
N ASP A 41 -1.98 2.18 25.00
CA ASP A 41 -1.57 3.54 25.36
C ASP A 41 -0.04 3.61 25.51
N PRO A 42 0.65 4.58 24.89
CA PRO A 42 2.10 4.74 25.05
C PRO A 42 2.58 4.93 26.49
N SER A 43 1.68 5.30 27.42
CA SER A 43 1.99 5.39 28.85
C SER A 43 2.06 4.04 29.57
N CYS A 44 1.60 2.95 28.93
CA CYS A 44 1.72 1.59 29.46
C CYS A 44 3.19 1.14 29.48
N GLN A 45 3.52 0.20 30.35
CA GLN A 45 4.88 -0.32 30.39
C GLN A 45 5.07 -1.52 29.46
N VAL A 46 4.00 -2.25 29.15
CA VAL A 46 3.95 -3.21 28.04
C VAL A 46 3.03 -2.61 26.96
N VAL A 47 3.64 -1.90 26.01
CA VAL A 47 2.93 -1.19 24.94
C VAL A 47 2.73 -2.09 23.74
N LEU A 48 1.48 -2.23 23.33
CA LEU A 48 1.08 -2.95 22.12
C LEU A 48 0.74 -1.97 20.99
N ASP A 49 1.18 -2.26 19.76
CA ASP A 49 0.92 -1.40 18.60
C ASP A 49 -0.58 -1.17 18.41
N ALA A 50 -0.96 0.11 18.37
CA ALA A 50 -2.36 0.47 18.42
C ALA A 50 -3.16 0.12 17.16
N MET A 51 -2.47 -0.05 16.03
CA MET A 51 -3.07 -0.39 14.74
C MET A 51 -3.19 -1.90 14.56
N MET A 52 -2.25 -2.66 15.12
CA MET A 52 -2.16 -4.11 15.08
C MET A 52 -3.09 -4.78 16.10
N TYR A 53 -3.13 -4.27 17.34
CA TYR A 53 -3.86 -4.88 18.45
C TYR A 53 -5.12 -4.10 18.84
N ARG A 54 -5.99 -3.80 17.85
CA ARG A 54 -7.20 -2.97 18.06
C ARG A 54 -8.15 -3.53 19.12
N MET A 55 -8.19 -4.85 19.31
CA MET A 55 -9.00 -5.49 20.36
C MET A 55 -8.49 -5.20 21.78
N VAL A 56 -7.25 -4.76 21.94
CA VAL A 56 -6.69 -4.48 23.27
C VAL A 56 -7.14 -3.07 23.69
N SER A 57 -7.64 -2.87 24.92
CA SER A 57 -7.92 -1.52 25.45
C SER A 57 -6.66 -0.65 25.56
N ARG A 58 -6.84 0.67 25.67
CA ARG A 58 -5.73 1.62 25.91
C ARG A 58 -4.91 1.24 27.14
N ARG A 59 -5.59 1.00 28.26
CA ARG A 59 -5.07 0.30 29.44
C ARG A 59 -5.95 -0.94 29.61
N HIS A 60 -5.39 -2.13 29.43
CA HIS A 60 -6.17 -3.36 29.31
C HIS A 60 -6.14 -4.18 30.59
N ALA A 61 -4.94 -4.50 31.05
CA ALA A 61 -4.71 -5.29 32.25
C ALA A 61 -3.51 -4.73 33.00
N VAL A 62 -3.41 -5.07 34.28
CA VAL A 62 -2.26 -4.74 35.11
C VAL A 62 -1.78 -5.99 35.84
N VAL A 63 -0.45 -6.17 35.84
CA VAL A 63 0.23 -7.16 36.67
C VAL A 63 0.92 -6.41 37.80
N ARG A 64 0.58 -6.71 39.05
CA ARG A 64 1.14 -6.02 40.22
C ARG A 64 1.68 -7.04 41.24
N PRO A 65 2.79 -6.73 41.92
CA PRO A 65 3.28 -7.57 43.00
C PRO A 65 2.40 -7.41 44.24
N LEU A 66 2.14 -8.50 44.96
CA LEU A 66 1.56 -8.49 46.30
C LEU A 66 2.71 -8.58 47.31
N SER A 67 2.66 -7.75 48.35
CA SER A 67 3.74 -7.66 49.34
C SER A 67 3.48 -8.55 50.56
N LEU A 68 4.47 -9.41 50.82
CA LEU A 68 4.93 -10.03 52.09
C LEU A 68 4.24 -11.28 52.67
N SER A 69 5.08 -12.31 52.82
CA SER A 69 5.12 -13.29 53.92
C SER A 69 6.61 -13.46 54.35
N PRO A 70 6.95 -13.85 55.60
CA PRO A 70 8.32 -13.88 56.15
C PRO A 70 9.36 -14.67 55.34
N ASP A 71 8.90 -15.52 54.42
CA ASP A 71 9.72 -16.42 53.59
C ASP A 71 10.29 -15.77 52.31
N SER A 72 10.24 -14.45 52.19
CA SER A 72 10.94 -13.71 51.14
C SER A 72 10.54 -14.09 49.70
N LYS A 73 9.27 -14.46 49.44
CA LYS A 73 8.73 -14.71 48.08
C LYS A 73 7.75 -13.61 47.68
N PHE A 74 7.84 -13.13 46.43
CA PHE A 74 6.84 -12.25 45.83
C PHE A 74 5.76 -13.10 45.14
N SER A 75 4.48 -12.78 45.38
CA SER A 75 3.36 -13.24 44.55
C SER A 75 2.94 -12.13 43.60
N TRP A 76 2.41 -12.51 42.44
CA TRP A 76 1.99 -11.60 41.38
C TRP A 76 0.51 -11.78 41.14
N VAL A 77 -0.22 -10.68 40.94
CA VAL A 77 -1.65 -10.72 40.66
C VAL A 77 -1.93 -10.00 39.34
N LEU A 78 -2.81 -10.60 38.54
CA LEU A 78 -3.33 -10.06 37.29
C LEU A 78 -4.72 -9.48 37.53
N CYS A 79 -4.96 -8.25 37.09
CA CYS A 79 -6.27 -7.60 37.13
C CYS A 79 -6.65 -7.05 35.76
N ASP A 80 -7.91 -7.22 35.36
CA ASP A 80 -8.49 -6.52 34.22
C ASP A 80 -8.80 -5.06 34.58
N LEU A 81 -8.48 -4.12 33.68
CA LEU A 81 -8.74 -2.68 33.87
C LEU A 81 -10.03 -2.24 33.17
N ASN A 82 -11.10 -3.03 33.33
CA ASN A 82 -12.39 -2.85 32.66
C ASN A 82 -12.22 -2.79 31.13
N SER A 83 -11.52 -3.78 30.58
CA SER A 83 -11.21 -3.84 29.17
C SER A 83 -12.46 -4.20 28.34
N ALA A 84 -12.53 -3.69 27.11
CA ALA A 84 -13.70 -3.88 26.26
C ALA A 84 -13.91 -5.35 25.85
N ASN A 85 -12.81 -6.11 25.71
CA ASN A 85 -12.82 -7.50 25.24
C ASN A 85 -12.45 -8.52 26.32
N GLY A 86 -12.20 -8.07 27.56
CA GLY A 86 -11.85 -8.92 28.69
C GLY A 86 -10.42 -9.45 28.69
N THR A 87 -9.88 -9.68 29.88
CA THR A 87 -8.64 -10.43 30.11
C THR A 87 -8.97 -11.89 30.44
N TYR A 88 -8.17 -12.82 29.95
CA TYR A 88 -8.34 -14.26 30.18
C TYR A 88 -7.09 -14.87 30.79
N LEU A 89 -7.25 -15.72 31.79
CA LEU A 89 -6.17 -16.52 32.39
C LEU A 89 -6.45 -17.99 32.09
N ASN A 90 -5.51 -18.67 31.44
CA ASN A 90 -5.61 -20.08 31.03
C ASN A 90 -6.90 -20.41 30.22
N GLY A 91 -7.43 -19.43 29.49
CA GLY A 91 -8.64 -19.56 28.67
C GLY A 91 -9.94 -19.16 29.37
N GLU A 92 -9.91 -18.94 30.69
CA GLU A 92 -11.07 -18.49 31.46
C GLU A 92 -11.08 -16.96 31.61
N ARG A 93 -12.25 -16.34 31.49
CA ARG A 93 -12.38 -14.88 31.58
C ARG A 93 -12.22 -14.44 33.04
N LEU A 94 -11.34 -13.46 33.25
CA LEU A 94 -11.04 -12.91 34.55
C LEU A 94 -12.08 -11.86 34.94
N TYR A 95 -12.78 -12.08 36.05
CA TYR A 95 -13.77 -11.16 36.62
C TYR A 95 -13.24 -10.40 37.84
N GLU A 96 -12.36 -11.04 38.61
CA GLU A 96 -11.66 -10.45 39.75
C GLU A 96 -10.15 -10.66 39.60
N CYS A 97 -9.36 -9.86 40.30
CA CYS A 97 -7.90 -10.01 40.30
C CYS A 97 -7.49 -11.42 40.76
N GLN A 98 -6.65 -12.11 39.98
CA GLN A 98 -6.23 -13.49 40.26
C GLN A 98 -4.71 -13.62 40.36
N GLU A 99 -4.24 -14.44 41.30
CA GLU A 99 -2.82 -14.74 41.47
C GLU A 99 -2.25 -15.51 40.28
N LEU A 100 -1.05 -15.13 39.84
CA LEU A 100 -0.32 -15.72 38.74
C LEU A 100 0.66 -16.78 39.23
N HIS A 101 0.62 -17.95 38.60
CA HIS A 101 1.53 -19.06 38.82
C HIS A 101 2.46 -19.26 37.61
N PRO A 102 3.72 -19.67 37.82
CA PRO A 102 4.65 -19.92 36.72
C PRO A 102 4.04 -20.87 35.68
N GLY A 103 4.05 -20.47 34.41
CA GLY A 103 3.44 -21.19 33.29
C GLY A 103 2.06 -20.70 32.88
N ASP A 104 1.41 -19.85 33.69
CA ASP A 104 0.09 -19.30 33.38
C ASP A 104 0.06 -18.52 32.07
N ARG A 105 -1.01 -18.72 31.31
CA ARG A 105 -1.23 -18.06 30.02
C ARG A 105 -2.24 -16.92 30.14
N ILE A 106 -1.79 -15.72 29.83
CA ILE A 106 -2.58 -14.50 29.87
C ILE A 106 -2.97 -14.11 28.45
N SER A 107 -4.26 -13.93 28.15
CA SER A 107 -4.76 -13.49 26.84
C SER A 107 -5.54 -12.17 26.97
N LEU A 108 -5.30 -11.23 26.06
CA LEU A 108 -5.96 -9.91 26.05
C LEU A 108 -7.09 -9.88 25.01
N GLY A 109 -8.24 -10.41 25.39
CA GLY A 109 -9.34 -10.77 24.49
C GLY A 109 -9.28 -12.24 24.05
N ALA A 110 -10.44 -12.80 23.66
CA ALA A 110 -10.56 -14.22 23.29
C ALA A 110 -9.61 -14.65 22.15
N ASP A 111 -9.42 -13.77 21.15
CA ASP A 111 -8.51 -13.99 20.02
C ASP A 111 -7.30 -13.03 20.05
N GLY A 112 -6.94 -12.55 21.25
CA GLY A 112 -5.92 -11.52 21.45
C GLY A 112 -4.49 -12.04 21.59
N PRO A 113 -3.50 -11.13 21.78
CA PRO A 113 -2.13 -11.51 22.07
C PRO A 113 -2.03 -12.29 23.39
N GLN A 114 -1.13 -13.25 23.44
CA GLN A 114 -0.94 -14.16 24.57
C GLN A 114 0.45 -14.06 25.18
N TYR A 115 0.51 -14.04 26.51
CA TYR A 115 1.73 -14.04 27.30
C TYR A 115 1.80 -15.28 28.20
N ILE A 116 3.00 -15.78 28.47
CA ILE A 116 3.25 -16.75 29.53
C ILE A 116 3.95 -16.03 30.68
N PHE A 117 3.47 -16.25 31.90
CA PHE A 117 4.12 -15.79 33.11
C PHE A 117 5.24 -16.76 33.51
N GLU A 118 6.46 -16.23 33.66
CA GLU A 118 7.65 -16.98 34.06
C GLU A 118 8.16 -16.41 35.38
N TYR A 119 8.50 -17.27 36.34
CA TYR A 119 9.03 -16.83 37.62
C TYR A 119 10.09 -17.81 38.12
N GLU A 120 11.32 -17.31 38.25
CA GLU A 120 12.46 -18.06 38.76
C GLU A 120 12.80 -17.60 40.19
N TYR A 121 12.87 -18.57 41.10
CA TYR A 121 13.33 -18.40 42.48
C TYR A 121 14.58 -19.25 42.71
N THR A 122 15.76 -18.62 42.85
CA THR A 122 16.99 -19.32 43.21
C THR A 122 17.18 -19.29 44.72
N SER A 123 16.89 -20.39 45.41
CA SER A 123 17.36 -20.60 46.79
C SER A 123 18.85 -20.93 46.77
N LEU A 124 19.68 -20.07 47.35
CA LEU A 124 21.09 -20.41 47.61
C LEU A 124 21.15 -21.30 48.86
N THR A 125 21.19 -22.62 48.70
CA THR A 125 21.50 -23.55 49.79
C THR A 125 23.02 -23.77 49.86
N PRO A 126 23.67 -23.72 51.04
CA PRO A 126 25.12 -23.95 51.15
C PRO A 126 25.49 -25.39 50.81
N ALA A 127 26.59 -25.57 50.08
CA ALA A 127 27.14 -26.88 49.73
C ALA A 127 27.71 -27.58 50.97
N THR A 128 27.27 -28.82 51.22
CA THR A 128 27.92 -29.74 52.16
C THR A 128 28.28 -31.02 51.42
N THR A 129 29.58 -31.24 51.25
CA THR A 129 30.24 -32.48 50.83
C THR A 129 30.13 -33.57 51.91
N VAL A 130 29.68 -34.80 51.56
CA VAL A 130 30.25 -36.09 52.04
C VAL A 130 29.97 -37.20 51.01
N ASN A 131 30.98 -38.05 50.83
CA ASN A 131 31.17 -39.16 49.89
C ASN A 131 30.44 -40.49 50.26
N GLN A 132 30.39 -41.41 49.26
CA GLN A 132 30.56 -42.89 49.34
C GLN A 132 29.36 -43.77 49.79
N VAL A 133 29.00 -44.96 49.24
CA VAL A 133 29.52 -45.90 48.19
C VAL A 133 28.40 -46.89 47.69
N THR A 134 28.48 -47.30 46.40
CA THR A 134 28.20 -48.65 45.74
C THR A 134 26.79 -49.29 45.64
N PRO A 135 26.55 -50.26 44.69
CA PRO A 135 26.95 -50.36 43.27
C PRO A 135 25.80 -50.75 42.30
N LEU A 136 26.15 -50.78 41.00
CA LEU A 136 25.36 -50.96 39.77
C LEU A 136 24.50 -52.25 39.66
N PRO A 137 23.49 -52.24 38.78
CA PRO A 137 23.51 -53.17 37.65
C PRO A 137 23.40 -52.47 36.28
N SER A 138 24.09 -53.08 35.33
CA SER A 138 24.32 -52.59 33.97
C SER A 138 23.09 -52.59 33.08
N ALA A 139 23.10 -51.60 32.18
CA ALA A 139 22.59 -51.59 30.81
C ALA A 139 21.08 -51.74 30.58
N THR A 140 20.40 -50.60 30.47
CA THR A 140 19.50 -50.37 29.33
C THR A 140 19.33 -48.87 29.03
N ASN A 141 19.72 -48.51 27.80
CA ASN A 141 19.30 -47.38 26.97
C ASN A 141 19.45 -45.93 27.47
N TYR A 142 20.45 -45.29 26.85
CA TYR A 142 20.58 -43.85 26.66
C TYR A 142 19.41 -43.25 25.86
N HIS A 143 19.20 -41.94 26.11
CA HIS A 143 18.36 -40.96 25.39
C HIS A 143 16.88 -40.84 25.78
N ASN A 144 16.62 -40.19 26.92
CA ASN A 144 15.42 -39.36 27.05
C ASN A 144 15.66 -38.00 26.37
N HIS A 145 15.51 -37.99 25.04
CA HIS A 145 15.00 -36.79 24.39
C HIS A 145 13.52 -36.70 24.77
N THR A 146 13.14 -35.77 25.64
CA THR A 146 11.78 -35.21 25.63
C THR A 146 11.63 -34.39 24.36
N GLN A 147 11.49 -35.10 23.23
CA GLN A 147 10.84 -34.57 22.05
C GLN A 147 9.43 -34.20 22.47
N LEU A 148 9.14 -32.89 22.53
CA LEU A 148 7.80 -32.38 22.37
C LEU A 148 7.25 -32.97 21.08
N LYS A 149 6.46 -34.03 21.21
CA LYS A 149 5.71 -34.64 20.12
C LYS A 149 4.72 -33.56 19.65
N GLN A 150 5.09 -32.79 18.62
CA GLN A 150 4.12 -31.96 17.93
C GLN A 150 3.07 -32.93 17.37
N PRO A 151 1.77 -32.65 17.55
CA PRO A 151 0.74 -33.49 16.97
C PRO A 151 0.86 -33.37 15.44
N ASP A 152 1.23 -34.46 14.77
CA ASP A 152 1.20 -34.65 13.31
C ASP A 152 -0.25 -34.69 12.77
N SER A 153 -1.16 -33.90 13.35
CA SER A 153 -2.55 -33.80 12.90
C SER A 153 -2.72 -32.47 12.17
N VAL A 154 -2.84 -32.53 10.85
CA VAL A 154 -3.17 -31.36 10.03
C VAL A 154 -4.60 -30.95 10.38
N SER A 155 -4.79 -29.72 10.88
CA SER A 155 -6.12 -29.24 11.21
C SER A 155 -6.95 -29.02 9.94
N PHE A 156 -8.28 -29.13 10.04
CA PHE A 156 -9.17 -28.84 8.92
C PHE A 156 -8.97 -27.43 8.34
N THR A 157 -8.58 -26.47 9.18
CA THR A 157 -8.22 -25.11 8.77
C THR A 157 -6.87 -25.02 8.07
N GLN A 158 -5.94 -25.94 8.30
CA GLN A 158 -4.70 -26.06 7.53
C GLN A 158 -4.93 -26.75 6.17
N LEU A 159 -5.86 -27.72 6.11
CA LEU A 159 -6.28 -28.36 4.84
C LEU A 159 -7.13 -27.41 3.98
N PHE A 160 -7.95 -26.57 4.62
CA PHE A 160 -8.81 -25.59 3.96
C PHE A 160 -8.63 -24.18 4.56
N PRO A 161 -7.50 -23.50 4.27
CA PRO A 161 -7.16 -22.19 4.84
C PRO A 161 -8.24 -21.12 4.62
N ILE A 162 -8.99 -21.23 3.53
CA ILE A 162 -10.03 -20.26 3.15
C ILE A 162 -11.14 -20.12 4.20
N ILE A 163 -11.42 -21.18 4.98
CA ILE A 163 -12.50 -21.22 5.96
C ILE A 163 -12.11 -20.46 7.24
N SER A 164 -10.82 -20.41 7.59
CA SER A 164 -10.32 -19.69 8.76
C SER A 164 -9.87 -18.27 8.45
N THR A 165 -9.48 -17.98 7.20
CA THR A 165 -8.86 -16.71 6.82
C THR A 165 -9.84 -15.74 6.13
N GLY A 166 -11.14 -16.04 6.07
CA GLY A 166 -12.12 -15.26 5.30
C GLY A 166 -12.15 -13.74 5.58
N LYS A 167 -12.06 -13.32 6.85
CA LYS A 167 -11.96 -11.89 7.24
C LYS A 167 -10.59 -11.27 6.96
N ASP A 168 -9.54 -12.07 6.97
CA ASP A 168 -8.18 -11.64 6.63
C ASP A 168 -7.93 -11.60 5.11
N LEU A 169 -8.71 -12.34 4.34
CA LEU A 169 -8.63 -12.37 2.88
C LEU A 169 -9.08 -11.04 2.28
N THR A 170 -10.16 -10.45 2.81
CA THR A 170 -10.70 -9.16 2.36
C THR A 170 -9.90 -7.97 2.87
N SER A 171 -9.10 -8.14 3.94
CA SER A 171 -8.22 -7.10 4.48
C SER A 171 -6.85 -7.03 3.79
N LYS A 172 -6.43 -8.08 3.08
CA LYS A 172 -5.16 -8.13 2.34
C LYS A 172 -5.28 -7.50 0.94
N ALA A 173 -4.26 -6.72 0.59
CA ALA A 173 -4.25 -5.83 -0.58
C ALA A 173 -4.47 -6.52 -1.96
N TYR A 174 -4.34 -7.84 -2.06
CA TYR A 174 -4.24 -8.55 -3.34
C TYR A 174 -5.48 -9.37 -3.75
N LEU A 175 -6.45 -9.58 -2.87
CA LEU A 175 -7.64 -10.38 -3.21
C LEU A 175 -8.52 -9.69 -4.27
N VAL A 176 -8.79 -8.40 -4.08
CA VAL A 176 -9.65 -7.61 -4.99
C VAL A 176 -9.06 -7.53 -6.41
N PRO A 177 -7.77 -7.20 -6.62
CA PRO A 177 -7.14 -7.29 -7.93
C PRO A 177 -7.19 -8.69 -8.55
N GLY A 178 -7.07 -9.73 -7.73
CA GLY A 178 -7.19 -11.12 -8.19
C GLY A 178 -8.57 -11.44 -8.73
N ILE A 179 -9.63 -11.09 -7.99
CA ILE A 179 -11.02 -11.26 -8.43
C ILE A 179 -11.28 -10.47 -9.71
N LEU A 180 -10.85 -9.20 -9.76
CA LEU A 180 -11.00 -8.37 -10.95
C LEU A 180 -10.29 -8.99 -12.16
N THR A 181 -9.07 -9.50 -11.98
CA THR A 181 -8.34 -10.19 -13.06
C THR A 181 -9.14 -11.38 -13.60
N VAL A 182 -9.71 -12.22 -12.72
CA VAL A 182 -10.55 -13.35 -13.14
C VAL A 182 -11.78 -12.86 -13.92
N VAL A 183 -12.45 -11.82 -13.45
CA VAL A 183 -13.61 -11.22 -14.15
C VAL A 183 -13.20 -10.73 -15.55
N PHE A 184 -12.10 -9.98 -15.67
CA PHE A 184 -11.61 -9.50 -16.96
C PHE A 184 -11.24 -10.64 -17.91
N VAL A 185 -10.59 -11.69 -17.41
CA VAL A 185 -10.27 -12.89 -18.22
C VAL A 185 -11.54 -13.56 -18.74
N VAL A 186 -12.55 -13.76 -17.89
CA VAL A 186 -13.84 -14.33 -18.32
C VAL A 186 -14.51 -13.44 -19.37
N LEU A 187 -14.48 -12.12 -19.20
CA LEU A 187 -15.03 -11.16 -20.17
C LEU A 187 -14.25 -11.17 -21.50
N MET A 188 -12.93 -11.31 -21.48
CA MET A 188 -12.10 -11.45 -22.68
C MET A 188 -12.51 -12.71 -23.48
N PHE A 189 -12.69 -13.85 -22.80
CA PHE A 189 -13.18 -15.08 -23.45
C PHE A 189 -14.62 -14.95 -23.94
N ALA A 190 -15.51 -14.32 -23.16
CA ALA A 190 -16.91 -14.12 -23.53
C ALA A 190 -17.09 -13.17 -24.72
N THR A 191 -16.08 -12.36 -25.04
CA THR A 191 -16.09 -11.43 -26.18
C THR A 191 -15.25 -11.90 -27.37
N VAL A 192 -14.81 -13.17 -27.37
CA VAL A 192 -14.21 -13.79 -28.56
C VAL A 192 -15.20 -13.71 -29.73
N GLY A 193 -14.70 -13.24 -30.89
CA GLY A 193 -15.54 -12.96 -32.06
C GLY A 193 -16.14 -11.54 -32.11
N ARG A 194 -15.96 -10.72 -31.06
CA ARG A 194 -16.35 -9.29 -31.01
C ARG A 194 -15.11 -8.41 -30.78
N PRO A 195 -14.31 -8.11 -31.83
CA PRO A 195 -12.99 -7.51 -31.67
C PRO A 195 -13.01 -6.16 -30.95
N GLN A 196 -13.95 -5.27 -31.27
CA GLN A 196 -14.05 -3.97 -30.58
C GLN A 196 -14.33 -4.11 -29.08
N ALA A 197 -15.27 -4.98 -28.70
CA ALA A 197 -15.59 -5.22 -27.30
C ALA A 197 -14.40 -5.84 -26.55
N ASN A 198 -13.72 -6.80 -27.17
CA ASN A 198 -12.54 -7.43 -26.61
C ASN A 198 -11.39 -6.43 -26.40
N GLN A 199 -11.12 -5.57 -27.39
CA GLN A 199 -10.11 -4.52 -27.32
C GLN A 199 -10.38 -3.54 -26.17
N VAL A 200 -11.64 -3.12 -25.98
CA VAL A 200 -12.03 -2.25 -24.85
C VAL A 200 -11.77 -2.94 -23.50
N ILE A 201 -12.09 -4.23 -23.37
CA ILE A 201 -11.87 -5.01 -22.16
C ILE A 201 -10.37 -5.14 -21.86
N VAL A 202 -9.57 -5.50 -22.86
CA VAL A 202 -8.11 -5.62 -22.73
C VAL A 202 -7.48 -4.29 -22.35
N ALA A 203 -7.87 -3.21 -23.04
CA ALA A 203 -7.40 -1.86 -22.75
C ALA A 203 -7.70 -1.42 -21.32
N SER A 204 -8.93 -1.63 -20.89
CA SER A 204 -9.40 -1.29 -19.54
C SER A 204 -8.65 -2.09 -18.47
N TYR A 205 -8.38 -3.37 -18.72
CA TYR A 205 -7.62 -4.21 -17.80
C TYR A 205 -6.18 -3.73 -17.64
N ILE A 206 -5.48 -3.48 -18.74
CA ILE A 206 -4.10 -3.01 -18.72
C ILE A 206 -4.01 -1.65 -18.02
N ALA A 207 -4.93 -0.73 -18.35
CA ALA A 207 -4.99 0.57 -17.71
C ALA A 207 -5.25 0.48 -16.21
N PHE A 208 -6.18 -0.40 -15.79
CA PHE A 208 -6.44 -0.68 -14.39
C PHE A 208 -5.20 -1.24 -13.67
N ALA A 209 -4.52 -2.23 -14.26
CA ALA A 209 -3.33 -2.85 -13.66
C ALA A 209 -2.20 -1.83 -13.50
N ALA A 210 -1.96 -1.01 -14.53
CA ALA A 210 -0.93 0.02 -14.53
C ALA A 210 -1.26 1.12 -13.49
N TYR A 211 -2.52 1.55 -13.39
CA TYR A 211 -2.97 2.49 -12.36
C TYR A 211 -2.85 1.90 -10.96
N TYR A 212 -3.27 0.64 -10.77
CA TYR A 212 -3.19 -0.05 -9.49
C TYR A 212 -1.75 -0.16 -8.98
N PHE A 213 -0.77 -0.34 -9.87
CA PHE A 213 0.64 -0.28 -9.52
C PHE A 213 1.03 1.08 -8.93
N VAL A 214 0.65 2.20 -9.58
CA VAL A 214 0.90 3.55 -9.04
C VAL A 214 0.17 3.77 -7.71
N TYR A 215 -1.08 3.31 -7.61
CA TYR A 215 -1.87 3.38 -6.38
C TYR A 215 -1.16 2.70 -5.20
N GLN A 216 -0.60 1.50 -5.43
CA GLN A 216 0.18 0.77 -4.43
C GLN A 216 1.46 1.50 -4.03
N LEU A 217 2.18 2.09 -4.99
CA LEU A 217 3.39 2.86 -4.71
C LEU A 217 3.12 4.12 -3.88
N CYS A 218 2.01 4.82 -4.17
CA CYS A 218 1.57 5.99 -3.41
C CYS A 218 1.24 5.62 -1.96
N GLY A 219 0.58 4.48 -1.74
CA GLY A 219 0.29 4.01 -0.40
C GLY A 219 -0.77 4.81 0.36
N LYS A 220 -1.54 5.64 -0.34
CA LYS A 220 -2.58 6.51 0.24
C LYS A 220 -3.95 6.04 -0.23
N GLN A 221 -4.91 6.03 0.68
CA GLN A 221 -6.29 5.76 0.33
C GLN A 221 -6.98 7.00 -0.20
N LYS A 222 -7.63 6.85 -1.36
CA LYS A 222 -8.59 7.79 -1.92
C LYS A 222 -9.86 7.02 -2.29
N PRO A 223 -11.07 7.56 -2.07
CA PRO A 223 -12.29 6.85 -2.45
C PRO A 223 -12.27 6.53 -3.95
N TRP A 224 -12.50 5.27 -4.30
CA TRP A 224 -12.38 4.78 -5.68
C TRP A 224 -13.30 5.55 -6.65
N TRP A 225 -14.47 5.98 -6.19
CA TRP A 225 -15.41 6.74 -7.00
C TRP A 225 -14.88 8.13 -7.37
N VAL A 226 -14.01 8.75 -6.56
CA VAL A 226 -13.35 10.03 -6.91
C VAL A 226 -12.33 9.80 -8.02
N LEU A 227 -11.60 8.68 -7.96
CA LEU A 227 -10.65 8.29 -9.01
C LEU A 227 -11.39 8.04 -10.33
N MET A 228 -12.48 7.27 -10.28
CA MET A 228 -13.33 7.01 -11.45
C MET A 228 -13.98 8.30 -11.99
N ALA A 229 -14.47 9.18 -11.13
CA ALA A 229 -15.04 10.46 -11.53
C ALA A 229 -13.99 11.37 -12.20
N THR A 230 -12.74 11.31 -11.76
CA THR A 230 -11.63 12.07 -12.38
C THR A 230 -11.30 11.54 -13.78
N SER A 231 -11.23 10.22 -13.92
CA SER A 231 -11.07 9.55 -15.22
C SER A 231 -12.22 9.88 -16.17
N LEU A 232 -13.47 9.75 -15.69
CA LEU A 232 -14.66 10.04 -16.47
C LEU A 232 -14.77 11.53 -16.82
N GLY A 233 -14.43 12.42 -15.90
CA GLY A 233 -14.39 13.87 -16.14
C GLY A 233 -13.45 14.22 -17.28
N THR A 234 -12.30 13.55 -17.38
CA THR A 234 -11.37 13.71 -18.51
C THR A 234 -12.01 13.25 -19.81
N ILE A 235 -12.65 12.08 -19.83
CA ILE A 235 -13.38 11.57 -21.00
C ILE A 235 -14.45 12.57 -21.44
N LEU A 236 -15.25 13.09 -20.50
CA LEU A 236 -16.31 14.05 -20.81
C LEU A 236 -15.76 15.37 -21.36
N ILE A 237 -14.62 15.86 -20.83
CA ILE A 237 -13.95 17.04 -21.36
C ILE A 237 -13.52 16.83 -22.81
N LEU A 238 -12.92 15.68 -23.11
CA LEU A 238 -12.46 15.34 -24.46
C LEU A 238 -13.62 15.12 -25.44
N LEU A 239 -14.78 14.66 -24.98
CA LEU A 239 -15.99 14.54 -25.80
C LEU A 239 -16.77 15.85 -25.94
N SER A 240 -16.37 16.91 -25.24
CA SER A 240 -17.06 18.20 -25.25
C SER A 240 -16.42 19.20 -26.21
N PRO A 241 -17.13 20.29 -26.57
CA PRO A 241 -16.56 21.38 -27.37
C PRO A 241 -15.34 22.09 -26.74
N LEU A 242 -15.02 21.80 -25.46
CA LEU A 242 -13.78 22.29 -24.84
C LEU A 242 -12.55 21.77 -25.57
N LEU A 243 -12.58 20.53 -26.10
CA LEU A 243 -11.47 20.01 -26.89
C LEU A 243 -11.23 20.86 -28.14
N ASP A 244 -12.29 21.22 -28.86
CA ASP A 244 -12.20 22.05 -30.08
C ASP A 244 -11.63 23.44 -29.78
N LEU A 245 -12.06 24.05 -28.67
CA LEU A 245 -11.50 25.32 -28.20
C LEU A 245 -10.00 25.20 -27.91
N PHE A 246 -9.57 24.13 -27.24
CA PHE A 246 -8.17 23.89 -26.94
C PHE A 246 -7.36 23.62 -28.22
N ILE A 247 -7.89 22.83 -29.15
CA ILE A 247 -7.26 22.60 -30.45
C ILE A 247 -7.09 23.93 -31.20
N PHE A 248 -8.13 24.77 -31.24
CA PHE A 248 -8.05 26.10 -31.86
C PHE A 248 -6.93 26.96 -31.24
N VAL A 249 -6.86 27.04 -29.92
CA VAL A 249 -5.83 27.84 -29.23
C VAL A 249 -4.44 27.24 -29.41
N PHE A 250 -4.25 25.97 -29.08
CA PHE A 250 -2.92 25.36 -28.99
C PHE A 250 -2.35 24.91 -30.33
N ARG A 251 -3.21 24.55 -31.30
CA ARG A 251 -2.80 24.06 -32.62
C ARG A 251 -3.09 25.06 -33.75
N GLY A 252 -3.99 26.02 -33.53
CA GLY A 252 -4.31 27.09 -34.49
C GLY A 252 -3.57 28.40 -34.24
N ILE A 253 -3.54 28.88 -32.99
CA ILE A 253 -2.90 30.17 -32.63
C ILE A 253 -1.46 29.98 -32.16
N LEU A 254 -1.23 29.04 -31.25
CA LEU A 254 0.09 28.71 -30.72
C LEU A 254 0.83 27.76 -31.67
N PRO A 255 2.17 27.64 -31.57
CA PRO A 255 2.95 26.83 -32.47
C PRO A 255 2.86 25.35 -32.10
N GLY A 256 1.65 24.77 -32.18
CA GLY A 256 1.33 23.39 -31.86
C GLY A 256 0.63 22.64 -32.99
N SER A 257 0.75 23.12 -34.23
CA SER A 257 0.16 22.48 -35.41
C SER A 257 0.72 21.06 -35.62
N LEU A 258 -0.11 20.15 -36.12
CA LEU A 258 0.35 18.81 -36.49
C LEU A 258 1.10 18.86 -37.84
N PRO A 259 2.21 18.11 -37.99
CA PRO A 259 2.91 18.00 -39.27
C PRO A 259 2.01 17.40 -40.35
N THR A 260 2.10 17.92 -41.57
CA THR A 260 1.44 17.28 -42.72
C THR A 260 2.39 16.27 -43.38
N PRO A 261 1.88 15.18 -44.02
CA PRO A 261 2.73 14.14 -44.60
C PRO A 261 3.75 14.63 -45.65
N GLN A 262 3.52 15.80 -46.24
CA GLN A 262 4.37 16.40 -47.27
C GLN A 262 5.39 17.41 -46.70
N GLU A 263 5.36 17.67 -45.39
CA GLU A 263 6.17 18.70 -44.74
C GLU A 263 7.46 18.11 -44.18
N SER A 264 8.61 18.64 -44.61
CA SER A 264 9.91 18.30 -44.02
C SER A 264 10.20 19.22 -42.83
N ILE A 265 10.00 18.73 -41.61
CA ILE A 265 10.26 19.48 -40.38
C ILE A 265 11.52 18.99 -39.67
N THR A 266 12.22 19.90 -39.00
CA THR A 266 13.35 19.54 -38.15
C THR A 266 12.88 18.94 -36.82
N PHE A 267 13.74 18.19 -36.13
CA PHE A 267 13.42 17.68 -34.79
C PHE A 267 13.08 18.80 -33.81
N THR A 268 13.82 19.91 -33.83
CA THR A 268 13.57 21.05 -32.94
C THR A 268 12.20 21.67 -33.21
N GLU A 269 11.84 21.82 -34.47
CA GLU A 269 10.52 22.31 -34.86
C GLU A 269 9.41 21.34 -34.42
N LEU A 270 9.59 20.04 -34.65
CA LEU A 270 8.67 19.02 -34.15
C LEU A 270 8.54 19.07 -32.63
N LEU A 271 9.64 19.22 -31.91
CA LEU A 271 9.65 19.30 -30.45
C LEU A 271 8.87 20.53 -29.95
N VAL A 272 9.02 21.69 -30.60
CA VAL A 272 8.22 22.89 -30.29
C VAL A 272 6.75 22.63 -30.56
N ARG A 273 6.40 22.10 -31.74
CA ARG A 273 5.01 21.74 -32.10
C ARG A 273 4.39 20.79 -31.09
N MET A 274 5.12 19.73 -30.71
CA MET A 274 4.66 18.77 -29.71
C MET A 274 4.61 19.37 -28.30
N PHE A 275 5.48 20.33 -27.97
CA PHE A 275 5.42 21.03 -26.68
C PHE A 275 4.13 21.82 -26.51
N PHE A 276 3.68 22.55 -27.53
CA PHE A 276 2.44 23.30 -27.45
C PHE A 276 1.20 22.42 -27.69
N GLY A 277 1.19 21.68 -28.79
CA GLY A 277 -0.01 20.99 -29.29
C GLY A 277 -0.33 19.67 -28.58
N ALA A 278 0.67 19.02 -27.97
CA ALA A 278 0.48 17.81 -27.18
C ALA A 278 0.81 18.07 -25.70
N GLY A 279 2.04 18.49 -25.38
CA GLY A 279 2.51 18.71 -24.01
C GLY A 279 1.60 19.66 -23.22
N LEU A 280 1.61 20.95 -23.56
CA LEU A 280 0.84 21.97 -22.85
C LEU A 280 -0.67 21.67 -22.94
N MET A 281 -1.19 21.50 -24.15
CA MET A 281 -2.63 21.30 -24.37
C MET A 281 -3.18 20.08 -23.61
N GLU A 282 -2.58 18.91 -23.77
CA GLU A 282 -3.13 17.65 -23.24
C GLU A 282 -2.87 17.51 -21.74
N GLU A 283 -1.71 17.94 -21.23
CA GLU A 283 -1.48 17.98 -19.78
C GLU A 283 -2.43 18.95 -19.09
N LEU A 284 -2.79 20.08 -19.71
CA LEU A 284 -3.77 21.01 -19.15
C LEU A 284 -5.17 20.41 -19.16
N LEU A 285 -5.63 19.83 -20.28
CA LEU A 285 -6.94 19.16 -20.35
C LEU A 285 -7.07 18.07 -19.29
N LYS A 286 -6.02 17.24 -19.11
CA LYS A 286 -5.97 16.22 -18.06
C LYS A 286 -5.90 16.81 -16.65
N ALA A 287 -5.29 17.98 -16.47
CA ALA A 287 -5.23 18.64 -15.17
C ALA A 287 -6.59 19.25 -14.76
N LEU A 288 -7.50 19.58 -15.68
CA LEU A 288 -8.78 20.23 -15.36
C LEU A 288 -9.61 19.51 -14.29
N PRO A 289 -9.91 18.19 -14.36
CA PRO A 289 -10.68 17.52 -13.30
C PRO A 289 -9.90 17.46 -11.98
N VAL A 290 -8.57 17.41 -12.03
CA VAL A 290 -7.69 17.43 -10.84
C VAL A 290 -7.71 18.81 -10.17
N LEU A 291 -7.65 19.89 -10.95
CA LEU A 291 -7.80 21.27 -10.49
C LEU A 291 -9.23 21.53 -9.97
N GLY A 292 -10.24 20.91 -10.58
CA GLY A 292 -11.61 20.90 -10.08
C GLY A 292 -11.70 20.28 -8.69
N ALA A 293 -11.10 19.10 -8.48
CA ALA A 293 -11.03 18.47 -7.16
C ALA A 293 -10.27 19.36 -6.14
N PHE A 294 -9.17 20.00 -6.55
CA PHE A 294 -8.45 20.97 -5.72
C PHE A 294 -9.34 22.16 -5.30
N ALA A 295 -10.10 22.74 -6.23
CA ALA A 295 -11.00 23.86 -5.96
C ALA A 295 -12.16 23.45 -5.05
N ILE A 296 -12.86 22.36 -5.38
CA ILE A 296 -13.97 21.80 -4.59
C ILE A 296 -13.49 21.48 -3.16
N GLY A 297 -12.31 20.89 -3.02
CA GLY A 297 -11.72 20.60 -1.71
C GLY A 297 -11.54 21.82 -0.81
N ARG A 298 -11.33 23.02 -1.38
CA ARG A 298 -11.24 24.27 -0.60
C ARG A 298 -12.59 24.78 -0.13
N MET A 299 -13.69 24.37 -0.77
CA MET A 299 -15.05 24.79 -0.46
C MET A 299 -15.76 23.86 0.53
N LEU A 300 -15.28 22.62 0.65
CA LEU A 300 -15.91 21.60 1.51
C LEU A 300 -15.36 21.62 2.94
N SER A 301 -16.19 21.21 3.89
CA SER A 301 -15.79 20.92 5.28
C SER A 301 -15.27 19.49 5.43
N SER A 302 -14.57 19.23 6.54
CA SER A 302 -14.19 17.87 6.92
C SER A 302 -15.44 17.02 7.22
N PRO A 303 -15.54 15.76 6.78
CA PRO A 303 -14.49 14.92 6.18
C PRO A 303 -14.47 14.92 4.63
N TRP A 304 -15.33 15.71 3.98
CA TRP A 304 -15.50 15.68 2.52
C TRP A 304 -14.35 16.37 1.78
N ARG A 305 -13.78 17.39 2.41
CA ARG A 305 -12.55 18.05 1.97
C ARG A 305 -11.41 17.08 1.72
N GLU A 306 -11.18 16.14 2.63
CA GLU A 306 -10.09 15.16 2.57
C GLU A 306 -10.45 14.00 1.62
N ARG A 307 -11.73 13.62 1.57
CA ARG A 307 -12.20 12.52 0.70
C ARG A 307 -12.18 12.90 -0.77
N ILE A 308 -12.65 14.09 -1.12
CA ILE A 308 -12.83 14.54 -2.51
C ILE A 308 -11.65 15.39 -2.97
N GLY A 309 -11.21 16.32 -2.13
CA GLY A 309 -10.23 17.34 -2.49
C GLY A 309 -8.79 16.86 -2.57
N ILE A 310 -7.88 17.76 -2.93
CA ILE A 310 -6.43 17.49 -2.90
C ILE A 310 -5.87 18.14 -1.64
N TRP A 311 -5.27 17.34 -0.75
CA TRP A 311 -4.69 17.82 0.50
C TRP A 311 -3.16 17.79 0.48
N GLU A 312 -2.60 16.83 -0.24
CA GLU A 312 -1.16 16.62 -0.31
C GLU A 312 -0.73 16.09 -1.69
N PRO A 313 0.58 16.06 -1.99
CA PRO A 313 1.08 15.60 -3.30
C PRO A 313 0.61 14.19 -3.69
N LEU A 314 0.40 13.28 -2.73
CA LEU A 314 -0.10 11.93 -3.01
C LEU A 314 -1.53 11.93 -3.56
N ASP A 315 -2.42 12.81 -3.07
CA ASP A 315 -3.76 12.97 -3.65
C ASP A 315 -3.67 13.42 -5.11
N GLY A 316 -2.80 14.41 -5.36
CA GLY A 316 -2.60 14.95 -6.69
C GLY A 316 -2.06 13.91 -7.67
N ILE A 317 -1.09 13.08 -7.27
CA ILE A 317 -0.57 11.98 -8.10
C ILE A 317 -1.69 10.98 -8.44
N LEU A 318 -2.49 10.57 -7.45
CA LEU A 318 -3.58 9.61 -7.66
C LEU A 318 -4.64 10.16 -8.63
N LEU A 319 -5.05 11.42 -8.48
CA LEU A 319 -6.03 12.03 -9.38
C LEU A 319 -5.43 12.32 -10.76
N GLY A 320 -4.17 12.76 -10.84
CA GLY A 320 -3.48 13.00 -12.10
C GLY A 320 -3.30 11.73 -12.93
N THR A 321 -2.93 10.62 -12.30
CA THR A 321 -2.86 9.31 -12.97
C THR A 321 -4.23 8.75 -13.34
N ALA A 322 -5.26 8.96 -12.53
CA ALA A 322 -6.63 8.57 -12.87
C ALA A 322 -7.16 9.36 -14.07
N SER A 323 -6.87 10.66 -14.14
CA SER A 323 -7.16 11.50 -15.30
C SER A 323 -6.47 10.99 -16.57
N ALA A 324 -5.18 10.66 -16.48
CA ALA A 324 -4.42 10.08 -17.59
C ALA A 324 -4.98 8.75 -18.09
N VAL A 325 -5.51 7.90 -17.21
CA VAL A 325 -6.21 6.66 -17.61
C VAL A 325 -7.42 6.99 -18.48
N GLY A 326 -8.25 7.93 -18.06
CA GLY A 326 -9.43 8.37 -18.84
C GLY A 326 -9.05 8.92 -20.21
N PHE A 327 -8.03 9.78 -20.26
CA PHE A 327 -7.48 10.30 -21.51
C PHE A 327 -7.01 9.18 -22.44
N THR A 328 -6.16 8.29 -21.93
CA THR A 328 -5.52 7.25 -22.74
C THR A 328 -6.52 6.24 -23.27
N LEU A 329 -7.52 5.86 -22.46
CA LEU A 329 -8.58 4.97 -22.90
C LEU A 329 -9.38 5.58 -24.05
N LEU A 330 -9.74 6.86 -23.97
CA LEU A 330 -10.49 7.51 -25.05
C LEU A 330 -9.63 7.73 -26.30
N GLU A 331 -8.41 8.24 -26.15
CA GLU A 331 -7.49 8.48 -27.27
C GLU A 331 -7.16 7.17 -28.00
N THR A 332 -6.75 6.14 -27.25
CA THR A 332 -6.29 4.89 -27.86
C THR A 332 -7.45 4.11 -28.50
N LEU A 333 -8.60 4.01 -27.82
CA LEU A 333 -9.74 3.25 -28.36
C LEU A 333 -10.53 4.04 -29.43
N GLY A 334 -10.59 5.37 -29.30
CA GLY A 334 -11.43 6.22 -30.15
C GLY A 334 -10.75 6.71 -31.43
N GLN A 335 -9.44 6.95 -31.41
CA GLN A 335 -8.71 7.47 -32.57
C GLN A 335 -7.67 6.47 -33.08
N TYR A 336 -6.81 5.97 -32.19
CA TYR A 336 -5.62 5.22 -32.62
C TYR A 336 -5.91 3.82 -33.17
N VAL A 337 -6.72 3.02 -32.47
CA VAL A 337 -7.06 1.66 -32.91
C VAL A 337 -7.81 1.66 -34.25
N PRO A 338 -8.81 2.54 -34.47
CA PRO A 338 -9.41 2.73 -35.79
C PRO A 338 -8.39 3.08 -36.88
N ASP A 339 -7.51 4.05 -36.65
CA ASP A 339 -6.53 4.51 -37.65
C ASP A 339 -5.56 3.40 -38.06
N ILE A 340 -4.99 2.66 -37.11
CA ILE A 340 -4.12 1.51 -37.41
C ILE A 340 -4.90 0.44 -38.19
N THR A 341 -6.10 0.12 -37.73
CA THR A 341 -6.91 -0.93 -38.36
C THR A 341 -7.18 -0.54 -39.82
N GLN A 342 -7.51 0.73 -40.09
CA GLN A 342 -7.69 1.25 -41.45
C GLN A 342 -6.40 1.19 -42.26
N ASN A 343 -5.27 1.67 -41.72
CA ASN A 343 -3.98 1.69 -42.42
C ASN A 343 -3.48 0.28 -42.78
N VAL A 344 -3.56 -0.69 -41.87
CA VAL A 344 -3.15 -2.08 -42.14
C VAL A 344 -4.11 -2.75 -43.12
N THR A 345 -5.41 -2.49 -43.00
CA THR A 345 -6.41 -3.02 -43.95
C THR A 345 -6.17 -2.49 -45.37
N GLN A 346 -5.73 -1.23 -45.51
CA GLN A 346 -5.35 -0.66 -46.80
C GLN A 346 -4.05 -1.26 -47.37
N GLN A 347 -3.10 -1.69 -46.53
CA GLN A 347 -1.81 -2.24 -46.96
C GLN A 347 -1.84 -3.75 -47.24
N VAL A 348 -2.61 -4.53 -46.47
CA VAL A 348 -2.57 -6.00 -46.48
C VAL A 348 -3.81 -6.61 -47.18
N GLY A 349 -4.74 -5.76 -47.62
CA GLY A 349 -6.01 -6.19 -48.23
C GLY A 349 -7.07 -6.55 -47.20
N ILE A 350 -8.33 -6.61 -47.64
CA ILE A 350 -9.52 -6.76 -46.80
C ILE A 350 -9.50 -8.13 -46.10
N GLY A 351 -9.33 -8.16 -44.77
CA GLY A 351 -9.47 -9.40 -43.99
C GLY A 351 -8.98 -9.35 -42.55
N ALA A 352 -9.15 -10.48 -41.86
CA ALA A 352 -8.80 -10.72 -40.44
C ALA A 352 -7.36 -10.32 -40.05
N ALA A 353 -6.45 -10.17 -41.02
CA ALA A 353 -5.08 -9.70 -40.81
C ALA A 353 -5.01 -8.25 -40.28
N GLY A 354 -5.86 -7.33 -40.74
CA GLY A 354 -5.89 -5.95 -40.25
C GLY A 354 -6.39 -5.84 -38.80
N GLN A 355 -7.37 -6.66 -38.43
CA GLN A 355 -7.86 -6.76 -37.05
C GLN A 355 -6.85 -7.44 -36.12
N LEU A 356 -6.15 -8.47 -36.59
CA LEU A 356 -5.11 -9.16 -35.81
C LEU A 356 -3.90 -8.24 -35.57
N ALA A 357 -3.47 -7.47 -36.57
CA ALA A 357 -2.41 -6.47 -36.42
C ALA A 357 -2.82 -5.34 -35.46
N GLY A 358 -4.07 -4.85 -35.56
CA GLY A 358 -4.63 -3.89 -34.61
C GLY A 358 -4.60 -4.41 -33.17
N LEU A 359 -4.92 -5.69 -32.94
CA LEU A 359 -4.86 -6.32 -31.62
C LEU A 359 -3.42 -6.51 -31.11
N GLN A 360 -2.49 -6.92 -31.98
CA GLN A 360 -1.08 -7.10 -31.64
C GLN A 360 -0.39 -5.79 -31.27
N LEU A 361 -0.74 -4.68 -31.95
CA LEU A 361 -0.19 -3.35 -31.66
C LEU A 361 -0.88 -2.66 -30.49
N LEU A 362 -2.12 -3.04 -30.17
CA LEU A 362 -2.87 -2.50 -29.05
C LEU A 362 -2.17 -2.75 -27.70
N ILE A 363 -1.64 -3.96 -27.46
CA ILE A 363 -1.03 -4.30 -26.17
C ILE A 363 0.23 -3.44 -25.90
N PRO A 364 1.25 -3.41 -26.77
CA PRO A 364 2.43 -2.57 -26.56
C PRO A 364 2.09 -1.09 -26.53
N ARG A 365 1.12 -0.64 -27.34
CA ARG A 365 0.71 0.77 -27.37
C ARG A 365 0.05 1.17 -26.07
N ILE A 366 -0.95 0.42 -25.59
CA ILE A 366 -1.63 0.75 -24.33
C ILE A 366 -0.64 0.70 -23.17
N LEU A 367 0.23 -0.31 -23.14
CA LEU A 367 1.29 -0.34 -22.13
C LEU A 367 2.16 0.91 -22.21
N GLY A 368 2.64 1.32 -23.39
CA GLY A 368 3.48 2.51 -23.55
C GLY A 368 2.76 3.84 -23.30
N SER A 369 1.56 4.05 -23.86
CA SER A 369 0.78 5.28 -23.76
C SER A 369 0.23 5.48 -22.36
N VAL A 370 -0.36 4.44 -21.75
CA VAL A 370 -0.87 4.52 -20.37
C VAL A 370 0.29 4.81 -19.42
N ALA A 371 1.41 4.10 -19.58
CA ALA A 371 2.59 4.28 -18.76
C ALA A 371 3.16 5.71 -18.90
N GLY A 372 3.29 6.22 -20.13
CA GLY A 372 3.75 7.59 -20.41
C GLY A 372 2.82 8.66 -19.85
N HIS A 373 1.53 8.63 -20.18
CA HIS A 373 0.59 9.65 -19.70
C HIS A 373 0.42 9.63 -18.19
N MET A 374 0.42 8.46 -17.54
CA MET A 374 0.44 8.40 -16.07
C MET A 374 1.72 8.99 -15.49
N ALA A 375 2.87 8.82 -16.14
CA ALA A 375 4.12 9.43 -15.68
C ALA A 375 4.03 10.97 -15.67
N TYR A 376 3.66 11.59 -16.80
CA TYR A 376 3.59 13.05 -16.91
C TYR A 376 2.48 13.65 -16.07
N SER A 377 1.26 13.10 -16.15
CA SER A 377 0.10 13.65 -15.45
C SER A 377 0.12 13.33 -13.96
N GLY A 378 0.69 12.19 -13.55
CA GLY A 378 1.00 11.90 -12.15
C GLY A 378 2.05 12.85 -11.59
N TYR A 379 3.10 13.14 -12.36
CA TYR A 379 4.12 14.12 -12.01
C TYR A 379 3.54 15.55 -11.90
N LEU A 380 2.69 15.99 -12.84
CA LEU A 380 1.95 17.25 -12.70
C LEU A 380 1.03 17.25 -11.47
N GLY A 381 0.34 16.13 -11.22
CA GLY A 381 -0.46 15.89 -10.03
C GLY A 381 0.31 16.12 -8.73
N TYR A 382 1.58 15.68 -8.66
CA TYR A 382 2.45 15.98 -7.52
C TYR A 382 2.59 17.49 -7.27
N PHE A 383 2.82 18.31 -8.31
CA PHE A 383 2.93 19.77 -8.14
C PHE A 383 1.60 20.40 -7.74
N ILE A 384 0.46 19.92 -8.26
CA ILE A 384 -0.86 20.38 -7.83
C ILE A 384 -1.05 20.14 -6.33
N GLY A 385 -0.73 18.94 -5.84
CA GLY A 385 -0.80 18.66 -4.41
C GLY A 385 0.27 19.36 -3.57
N LEU A 386 1.46 19.62 -4.14
CA LEU A 386 2.50 20.41 -3.46
C LEU A 386 2.09 21.87 -3.30
N ALA A 387 1.37 22.44 -4.26
CA ALA A 387 0.82 23.79 -4.19
C ALA A 387 -0.22 23.94 -3.06
N VAL A 388 -0.88 22.85 -2.64
CA VAL A 388 -1.73 22.83 -1.43
C VAL A 388 -0.89 23.05 -0.17
N LEU A 389 0.24 22.34 -0.06
CA LEU A 389 1.13 22.43 1.11
C LEU A 389 1.91 23.75 1.18
N LYS A 390 2.11 24.42 0.04
CA LYS A 390 2.91 25.64 -0.10
C LYS A 390 2.13 26.76 -0.80
N PRO A 391 1.05 27.28 -0.21
CA PRO A 391 0.12 28.20 -0.88
C PRO A 391 0.77 29.51 -1.34
N SER A 392 1.75 30.03 -0.59
CA SER A 392 2.48 31.26 -0.92
C SER A 392 3.34 31.17 -2.18
N ARG A 393 3.69 29.95 -2.62
CA ARG A 393 4.46 29.69 -3.84
C ARG A 393 3.67 28.89 -4.86
N SER A 394 2.35 28.82 -4.71
CA SER A 394 1.48 27.97 -5.52
C SER A 394 1.63 28.20 -7.02
N TRP A 395 1.61 29.46 -7.46
CA TRP A 395 1.83 29.82 -8.87
C TRP A 395 3.18 29.33 -9.42
N GLN A 396 4.27 29.53 -8.67
CA GLN A 396 5.59 29.07 -9.08
C GLN A 396 5.64 27.53 -9.20
N ILE A 397 5.07 26.83 -8.23
CA ILE A 397 5.01 25.36 -8.18
C ILE A 397 4.21 24.81 -9.37
N LEU A 398 3.01 25.36 -9.60
CA LEU A 398 2.15 24.93 -10.69
C LEU A 398 2.79 25.19 -12.06
N SER A 399 3.39 26.35 -12.28
CA SER A 399 4.07 26.66 -13.53
C SER A 399 5.26 25.73 -13.80
N ILE A 400 6.09 25.46 -12.78
CA ILE A 400 7.22 24.53 -12.93
C ILE A 400 6.70 23.13 -13.25
N GLY A 401 5.72 22.63 -12.51
CA GLY A 401 5.14 21.31 -12.75
C GLY A 401 4.54 21.17 -14.13
N TYR A 402 3.75 22.16 -14.56
CA TYR A 402 3.08 22.15 -15.85
C TYR A 402 4.06 22.20 -17.03
N LEU A 403 5.03 23.12 -17.01
CA LEU A 403 6.03 23.24 -18.08
C LEU A 403 6.93 22.00 -18.15
N SER A 404 7.37 21.47 -17.01
CA SER A 404 8.25 20.29 -16.99
C SER A 404 7.53 19.00 -17.38
N ALA A 405 6.28 18.79 -16.95
CA ALA A 405 5.47 17.66 -17.41
C ALA A 405 5.19 17.74 -18.92
N SER A 406 4.86 18.93 -19.42
CA SER A 406 4.64 19.19 -20.85
C SER A 406 5.89 18.94 -21.68
N ALA A 407 7.07 19.30 -21.18
CA ALA A 407 8.35 19.05 -21.84
C ALA A 407 8.66 17.56 -21.96
N LEU A 408 8.43 16.79 -20.88
CA LEU A 408 8.62 15.34 -20.91
C LEU A 408 7.66 14.65 -21.90
N HIS A 409 6.41 15.11 -21.95
CA HIS A 409 5.42 14.61 -22.91
C HIS A 409 5.82 14.96 -24.35
N ALA A 410 6.20 16.21 -24.61
CA ALA A 410 6.67 16.65 -25.92
C ALA A 410 7.88 15.84 -26.39
N LEU A 411 8.82 15.57 -25.47
CA LEU A 411 10.01 14.78 -25.76
C LEU A 411 9.66 13.36 -26.18
N TRP A 412 8.67 12.73 -25.54
CA TRP A 412 8.18 11.41 -25.95
C TRP A 412 7.62 11.43 -27.36
N ASN A 413 6.74 12.38 -27.67
CA ASN A 413 6.10 12.47 -28.99
C ASN A 413 7.11 12.79 -30.11
N ALA A 414 8.04 13.71 -29.86
CA ALA A 414 9.06 14.09 -30.85
C ALA A 414 10.12 13.01 -31.06
N THR A 415 10.52 12.29 -30.00
CA THR A 415 11.57 11.26 -30.10
C THR A 415 11.10 10.03 -30.85
N GLY A 416 9.81 9.70 -30.74
CA GLY A 416 9.20 8.56 -31.42
C GLY A 416 9.27 8.63 -32.95
N SER A 417 9.42 9.82 -33.54
CA SER A 417 9.57 9.99 -34.99
C SER A 417 10.99 9.75 -35.49
N ILE A 418 12.00 9.73 -34.60
CA ILE A 418 13.41 9.51 -34.98
C ILE A 418 13.78 8.04 -34.82
N ASN A 419 13.60 7.49 -33.61
CA ASN A 419 14.06 6.15 -33.30
C ASN A 419 13.24 5.55 -32.14
N ALA A 420 12.61 4.41 -32.40
CA ALA A 420 11.80 3.69 -31.42
C ALA A 420 12.59 3.25 -30.17
N LEU A 421 13.90 2.99 -30.28
CA LEU A 421 14.74 2.64 -29.12
C LEU A 421 14.96 3.83 -28.18
N LEU A 422 14.97 5.06 -28.70
CA LEU A 422 15.10 6.26 -27.85
C LEU A 422 13.85 6.48 -26.99
N LEU A 423 12.69 5.96 -27.38
CA LEU A 423 11.49 5.96 -26.53
C LEU A 423 11.71 5.19 -25.23
N VAL A 424 12.58 4.18 -25.20
CA VAL A 424 12.94 3.47 -23.96
C VAL A 424 13.61 4.45 -22.99
N VAL A 425 14.57 5.25 -23.49
CA VAL A 425 15.28 6.23 -22.68
C VAL A 425 14.33 7.29 -22.13
N VAL A 426 13.47 7.85 -23.00
CA VAL A 426 12.49 8.86 -22.58
C VAL A 426 11.50 8.25 -21.60
N GLY A 427 10.96 7.06 -21.86
CA GLY A 427 10.02 6.38 -20.96
C GLY A 427 10.60 6.10 -19.58
N VAL A 428 11.86 5.63 -19.50
CA VAL A 428 12.57 5.44 -18.23
C VAL A 428 12.74 6.77 -17.50
N LEU A 429 13.12 7.84 -18.22
CA LEU A 429 13.24 9.17 -17.64
C LEU A 429 11.91 9.66 -17.07
N SER A 430 10.81 9.51 -17.82
CA SER A 430 9.45 9.87 -17.39
C SER A 430 9.05 9.15 -16.11
N TYR A 431 9.31 7.84 -16.05
CA TYR A 431 9.03 7.04 -14.86
C TYR A 431 9.93 7.41 -13.68
N ALA A 432 11.19 7.75 -13.91
CA ALA A 432 12.08 8.23 -12.87
C ALA A 432 11.55 9.52 -12.23
N PHE A 433 11.00 10.44 -13.03
CA PHE A 433 10.35 11.66 -12.55
C PHE A 433 9.10 11.35 -11.71
N LEU A 434 8.22 10.47 -12.19
CA LEU A 434 7.04 10.03 -11.42
C LEU A 434 7.47 9.34 -10.10
N MET A 435 8.43 8.43 -10.15
CA MET A 435 8.89 7.69 -8.97
C MET A 435 9.54 8.63 -7.95
N ALA A 436 10.39 9.56 -8.40
CA ALA A 436 10.96 10.59 -7.54
C ALA A 436 9.87 11.46 -6.89
N ALA A 437 8.84 11.84 -7.64
CA ALA A 437 7.69 12.57 -7.14
C ALA A 437 6.90 11.76 -6.09
N ILE A 438 6.65 10.47 -6.31
CA ILE A 438 6.00 9.58 -5.33
C ILE A 438 6.83 9.48 -4.05
N LEU A 439 8.13 9.22 -4.16
CA LEU A 439 9.02 9.13 -2.99
C LEU A 439 9.03 10.44 -2.20
N LYS A 440 9.10 11.59 -2.90
CA LYS A 440 9.06 12.90 -2.26
C LYS A 440 7.70 13.20 -1.63
N ALA A 441 6.62 12.88 -2.32
CA ALA A 441 5.24 13.01 -1.83
C ALA A 441 5.05 12.26 -0.51
N ARG A 442 5.55 11.02 -0.43
CA ARG A 442 5.50 10.20 0.79
C ARG A 442 6.30 10.81 1.94
N ALA A 443 7.45 11.41 1.64
CA ALA A 443 8.26 12.10 2.66
C ALA A 443 7.57 13.37 3.19
N LEU A 444 6.81 14.07 2.34
CA LEU A 444 6.11 15.32 2.67
C LEU A 444 4.71 15.12 3.26
N SER A 445 4.13 13.92 3.13
CA SER A 445 2.74 13.62 3.50
C SER A 445 2.45 13.88 4.99
N PRO A 446 1.54 14.82 5.34
CA PRO A 446 1.12 15.00 6.73
C PRO A 446 0.42 13.78 7.32
N THR A 447 -0.20 12.94 6.48
CA THR A 447 -0.88 11.70 6.89
C THR A 447 0.01 10.46 6.75
N ARG A 448 1.34 10.63 6.75
CA ARG A 448 2.31 9.53 6.53
C ARG A 448 2.10 8.31 7.44
N SER A 449 1.70 8.51 8.69
CA SER A 449 1.41 7.43 9.65
C SER A 449 0.16 6.61 9.31
N GLN A 450 -0.73 7.16 8.49
CA GLN A 450 -1.98 6.53 8.03
C GLN A 450 -1.82 5.83 6.68
N ASN A 451 -0.74 6.11 5.95
CA ASN A 451 -0.45 5.50 4.66
C ASN A 451 -0.11 4.01 4.84
N PHE A 452 -0.56 3.15 3.91
CA PHE A 452 -0.36 1.71 4.02
C PHE A 452 0.99 1.24 3.42
N ALA A 453 1.60 2.04 2.53
CA ALA A 453 2.92 1.71 1.96
C ALA A 453 4.10 2.11 2.87
N THR A 454 3.87 2.78 4.01
CA THR A 454 4.94 3.29 4.90
C THR A 454 5.69 2.21 5.67
N ARG A 455 5.36 0.93 5.49
CA ARG A 455 5.97 -0.22 6.19
C ARG A 455 6.95 -1.05 5.34
N PHE A 456 7.38 -0.60 4.17
CA PHE A 456 8.34 -1.36 3.35
C PHE A 456 9.81 -1.29 3.81
N LEU A 457 10.17 -0.30 4.64
CA LEU A 457 11.50 -0.19 5.21
C LEU A 457 11.35 0.18 6.69
N GLY A 458 11.43 -0.83 7.57
CA GLY A 458 11.76 -0.58 8.97
C GLY A 458 13.17 0.00 9.06
N PRO A 459 13.48 0.82 10.09
CA PRO A 459 14.86 1.24 10.32
C PRO A 459 15.73 -0.02 10.53
N LYS A 460 16.86 -0.07 9.82
CA LYS A 460 17.91 -1.06 10.05
C LYS A 460 18.50 -0.94 11.44
#